data_AF-A0A7S1FEU7-F1
#
_entry.id   AF-A0A7S1FEU7-F1
#
_cell.length_a   1.000
_cell.length_b   1.000
_cell.length_c   1.000
_cell.angle_alpha   90.00
_cell.angle_beta   90.00
_cell.angle_gamma   90.00
#
_symmetry.space_group_name_H-M   'P 1'
#
loop_
_entity.id
_entity.type
_entity.pdbx_description
1 polymer ?
#
loop_
_entity_poly.entity_id
_entity_poly.type
_entity_poly.pdbx_seq_one_letter_code
_entity_poly.pdbx_strand_id
1 'polypeptide(L)'
;VLAFSIFTSIFWAQDILVNFFSGYYRAGGEVEMRPLKIAQHYVQGWFLMDVGIVLCDCLSLLSTLTEGAIGTADTFALIRFAKLSRLLRVFALLRMIRLARISDELMDKLRSHEIRLAVKIVM
;
A
#
# COMPACT_ATOMS: atom_id res chain seq x y z
N VAL A 1 -10.92 -20.98 7.03
CA VAL A 1 -10.05 -20.54 5.90
C VAL A 1 -10.72 -19.43 5.08
N LEU A 2 -11.93 -19.62 4.55
CA LEU A 2 -12.63 -18.59 3.75
C LEU A 2 -12.89 -17.25 4.49
N ALA A 3 -13.35 -17.31 5.74
CA ALA A 3 -13.60 -16.09 6.53
C ALA A 3 -12.34 -15.23 6.72
N PHE A 4 -11.18 -15.88 6.91
CA PHE A 4 -9.89 -15.20 7.00
C PHE A 4 -9.53 -14.54 5.67
N SER A 5 -9.70 -15.25 4.54
CA SER A 5 -9.44 -14.68 3.20
C SER A 5 -10.30 -13.44 2.95
N ILE A 6 -11.61 -13.50 3.21
CA ILE A 6 -12.54 -12.37 3.03
C ILE A 6 -12.14 -11.18 3.90
N PHE A 7 -11.87 -11.41 5.19
CA PHE A 7 -11.42 -10.35 6.10
C PHE A 7 -10.14 -9.69 5.58
N THR A 8 -9.18 -10.50 5.12
CA THR A 8 -7.91 -9.99 4.59
C THR A 8 -8.16 -9.18 3.31
N SER A 9 -9.00 -9.64 2.39
CA SER A 9 -9.34 -8.89 1.16
C SER A 9 -10.01 -7.54 1.48
N ILE A 10 -10.90 -7.49 2.47
CA ILE A 10 -11.53 -6.24 2.93
C ILE A 10 -10.49 -5.29 3.54
N PHE A 11 -9.60 -5.80 4.38
CA PHE A 11 -8.51 -5.01 4.98
C PHE A 11 -7.63 -4.37 3.91
N TRP A 12 -7.23 -5.13 2.88
CA TRP A 12 -6.42 -4.60 1.77
C TRP A 12 -7.19 -3.58 0.93
N ALA A 13 -8.48 -3.78 0.69
CA ALA A 13 -9.31 -2.79 0.01
C ALA A 13 -9.42 -1.48 0.82
N GLN A 14 -9.50 -1.58 2.14
CA GLN A 14 -9.51 -0.41 3.03
C GLN A 14 -8.14 0.28 3.08
N ASP A 15 -7.03 -0.46 3.08
CA ASP A 15 -5.67 0.10 3.04
C ASP A 15 -5.46 0.96 1.78
N ILE A 16 -6.00 0.51 0.64
CA ILE A 16 -6.01 1.30 -0.60
C ILE A 16 -6.75 2.63 -0.40
N LEU A 17 -7.94 2.61 0.21
CA LEU A 17 -8.70 3.83 0.52
C LEU A 17 -7.93 4.75 1.45
N VAL A 18 -7.29 4.22 2.48
CA VAL A 18 -6.44 5.01 3.40
C VAL A 18 -5.25 5.61 2.63
N ASN A 19 -4.64 4.87 1.71
CA ASN A 19 -3.57 5.37 0.85
C ASN A 19 -4.01 6.54 -0.07
N PHE A 20 -5.29 6.65 -0.43
CA PHE A 20 -5.83 7.81 -1.13
C PHE A 20 -5.91 9.07 -0.25
N PHE A 21 -6.04 8.90 1.06
CA PHE A 21 -6.08 10.00 2.03
C PHE A 21 -4.71 10.28 2.69
N SER A 22 -3.75 9.36 2.54
CA SER A 22 -2.43 9.51 3.12
C SER A 22 -1.57 10.47 2.27
N GLY A 23 -1.25 11.64 2.84
CA GLY A 23 -0.42 12.65 2.20
C GLY A 23 0.99 12.16 1.85
N TYR A 24 1.59 12.75 0.81
CA TYR A 24 2.97 12.44 0.39
C TYR A 24 3.90 13.63 0.66
N TYR A 25 5.15 13.32 1.02
CA TYR A 25 6.20 14.31 1.16
C TYR A 25 6.71 14.71 -0.22
N ARG A 26 6.64 16.01 -0.54
CA ARG A 26 7.29 16.55 -1.73
C ARG A 26 8.80 16.69 -1.46
N ALA A 27 9.62 16.67 -2.51
CA ALA A 27 11.07 16.81 -2.41
C ALA A 27 11.58 18.06 -1.64
N GLY A 28 10.72 19.07 -1.44
CA GLY A 28 11.01 20.25 -0.62
C GLY A 28 10.74 20.11 0.87
N GLY A 29 10.27 18.96 1.36
CA GLY A 29 9.92 18.74 2.78
C GLY A 29 8.52 19.19 3.17
N GLU A 30 7.76 19.80 2.27
CA GLU A 30 6.35 20.12 2.49
C GLU A 30 5.46 18.90 2.29
N VAL A 31 4.55 18.67 3.25
CA VAL A 31 3.53 17.62 3.15
C VAL A 31 2.33 18.16 2.38
N GLU A 32 2.05 17.56 1.22
CA GLU A 32 0.87 17.91 0.44
C GLU A 32 -0.32 17.08 0.94
N MET A 33 -1.22 17.71 1.69
CA MET A 33 -2.44 17.09 2.21
C MET A 33 -3.66 17.21 1.27
N ARG A 34 -3.48 17.76 0.06
CA ARG A 34 -4.60 17.98 -0.88
C ARG A 34 -5.04 16.63 -1.48
N PRO A 35 -6.26 16.15 -1.18
CA PRO A 35 -6.70 14.81 -1.60
C PRO A 35 -6.71 14.65 -3.12
N LEU A 36 -7.02 15.71 -3.88
CA LEU A 36 -7.02 15.66 -5.34
C LEU A 36 -5.64 15.38 -5.94
N LYS A 37 -4.58 15.99 -5.38
CA LYS A 37 -3.20 15.78 -5.84
C LYS A 37 -2.65 14.44 -5.38
N ILE A 38 -2.98 14.02 -4.15
CA ILE A 38 -2.63 12.70 -3.62
C ILE A 38 -3.23 11.62 -4.52
N ALA A 39 -4.52 11.73 -4.84
CA ALA A 39 -5.21 10.80 -5.71
C ALA A 39 -4.61 10.76 -7.12
N GLN A 40 -4.32 11.91 -7.75
CA GLN A 40 -3.69 11.93 -9.07
C GLN A 40 -2.32 11.23 -9.09
N HIS A 41 -1.48 11.53 -8.10
CA HIS A 41 -0.14 10.94 -8.00
C HIS A 41 -0.20 9.43 -7.70
N TYR A 42 -1.13 9.01 -6.82
CA TYR A 42 -1.33 7.61 -6.48
C TYR A 42 -1.92 6.81 -7.65
N VAL A 43 -2.89 7.39 -8.38
CA VAL A 43 -3.52 6.79 -9.57
C VAL A 43 -2.52 6.56 -10.70
N GLN A 44 -1.58 7.49 -10.91
CA GLN A 44 -0.57 7.37 -11.96
C GLN A 44 0.54 6.35 -11.65
N GLY A 45 0.72 5.96 -10.39
CA GLY A 45 1.81 5.07 -9.98
C GLY A 45 1.33 3.70 -9.50
N TRP A 46 0.76 3.67 -8.29
CA TRP A 46 0.58 2.44 -7.51
C TRP A 46 -0.83 1.87 -7.60
N PHE A 47 -1.83 2.70 -7.90
CA PHE A 47 -3.23 2.29 -7.98
C PHE A 47 -3.48 1.14 -8.96
N LEU A 48 -2.90 1.16 -10.16
CA LEU A 48 -3.08 0.07 -11.14
C LEU A 48 -2.57 -1.27 -10.58
N MET A 49 -1.46 -1.24 -9.84
CA MET A 49 -0.90 -2.44 -9.23
C MET A 49 -1.79 -2.94 -8.10
N ASP A 50 -2.23 -2.04 -7.20
CA ASP A 50 -3.09 -2.36 -6.07
C ASP A 50 -4.46 -2.91 -6.51
N VAL A 51 -5.09 -2.29 -7.51
CA VAL A 51 -6.35 -2.77 -8.11
C VAL A 51 -6.17 -4.14 -8.77
N GLY A 52 -5.05 -4.34 -9.49
CA GLY A 52 -4.72 -5.63 -10.09
C GLY A 52 -4.59 -6.76 -9.06
N ILE A 53 -4.01 -6.47 -7.89
CA ILE A 53 -3.90 -7.43 -6.77
C ILE A 53 -5.28 -7.81 -6.24
N VAL A 54 -6.13 -6.82 -5.96
CA VAL A 54 -7.48 -7.05 -5.41
C VAL A 54 -8.36 -7.81 -6.40
N LEU A 55 -8.30 -7.46 -7.69
CA LEU A 55 -9.01 -8.20 -8.75
C LEU A 55 -8.55 -9.66 -8.85
N CYS A 56 -7.23 -9.91 -8.84
CA CYS A 56 -6.71 -11.28 -8.87
C CYS A 56 -7.14 -12.09 -7.64
N ASP A 57 -7.16 -11.47 -6.46
CA ASP A 57 -7.58 -12.12 -5.21
C ASP A 57 -9.08 -12.47 -5.24
N CYS A 58 -9.91 -11.54 -5.72
CA CYS A 58 -11.35 -11.75 -5.91
C CYS A 58 -11.64 -12.87 -6.92
N LEU A 59 -10.94 -12.87 -8.07
CA LEU A 59 -11.07 -13.93 -9.08
C LEU A 59 -10.61 -15.29 -8.54
N SER A 60 -9.54 -15.33 -7.77
CA SER A 60 -9.08 -16.57 -7.11
C SER A 60 -10.08 -17.08 -6.06
N LEU A 61 -10.76 -16.18 -5.34
CA LEU A 61 -11.83 -16.54 -4.41
C LEU A 61 -13.04 -17.08 -5.17
N LEU A 62 -13.47 -16.40 -6.24
CA LEU A 62 -14.58 -16.81 -7.08
C LEU A 62 -14.32 -18.19 -7.69
N SER A 63 -13.12 -18.42 -8.23
CA SER A 63 -12.76 -19.71 -8.84
C SER A 63 -12.78 -20.86 -7.85
N THR A 64 -12.32 -20.62 -6.61
CA THR A 64 -12.37 -21.60 -5.51
C THR A 64 -13.81 -21.95 -5.15
N LEU A 65 -14.73 -20.98 -5.22
CA LEU A 65 -16.16 -21.19 -4.96
C LEU A 65 -16.89 -21.87 -6.14
N THR A 66 -16.41 -21.67 -7.38
CA THR A 66 -16.97 -22.25 -8.61
C THR A 66 -16.17 -23.44 -9.16
N GLU A 67 -15.40 -24.15 -8.34
CA GLU A 67 -14.51 -25.28 -8.72
C GLU A 67 -15.18 -26.40 -9.55
N GLY A 68 -16.51 -26.41 -9.68
CA GLY A 68 -17.25 -27.32 -10.56
C GLY A 68 -17.47 -26.88 -12.02
N ALA A 69 -17.16 -25.64 -12.42
CA ALA A 69 -17.62 -25.09 -13.71
C ALA A 69 -16.52 -24.58 -14.67
N ILE A 70 -15.30 -24.31 -14.19
CA ILE A 70 -14.25 -23.63 -14.98
C ILE A 70 -13.15 -24.63 -15.36
N GLY A 71 -12.87 -24.75 -16.66
CA GLY A 71 -11.91 -25.72 -17.22
C GLY A 71 -10.50 -25.61 -16.63
N THR A 72 -9.84 -26.76 -16.50
CA THR A 72 -8.55 -26.97 -15.82
C THR A 72 -7.39 -26.09 -16.30
N ALA A 73 -7.46 -25.53 -17.51
CA ALA A 73 -6.45 -24.61 -18.06
C ALA A 73 -6.50 -23.22 -17.41
N ASP A 74 -7.68 -22.69 -17.12
CA ASP A 74 -7.85 -21.38 -16.48
C ASP A 74 -7.49 -21.45 -15.00
N THR A 75 -7.75 -22.58 -14.34
CA THR A 75 -7.40 -22.80 -12.94
C THR A 75 -5.88 -22.72 -12.71
N PHE A 76 -5.07 -23.24 -13.63
CA PHE A 76 -3.61 -23.17 -13.55
C PHE A 76 -3.07 -21.74 -13.68
N ALA A 77 -3.67 -20.94 -14.57
CA ALA A 77 -3.34 -19.52 -14.70
C ALA A 77 -3.72 -18.76 -13.42
N LEU A 78 -4.92 -18.98 -12.89
CA LEU A 78 -5.41 -18.35 -11.66
C LEU A 78 -4.54 -18.70 -10.44
N ILE A 79 -4.07 -19.95 -10.31
CA ILE A 79 -3.13 -20.34 -9.25
C ILE A 79 -1.79 -19.59 -9.37
N ARG A 80 -1.28 -19.40 -10.59
CA ARG A 80 -0.08 -18.57 -10.81
C ARG A 80 -0.35 -17.12 -10.43
N PHE A 81 -1.46 -16.52 -10.86
CA PHE A 81 -1.83 -15.15 -10.51
C PHE A 81 -2.06 -14.97 -9.00
N ALA A 82 -2.62 -15.97 -8.31
CA ALA A 82 -2.77 -15.98 -6.85
C ALA A 82 -1.40 -16.06 -6.12
N LYS A 83 -0.40 -16.71 -6.73
CA LYS A 83 0.98 -16.63 -6.22
C LYS A 83 1.59 -15.25 -6.44
N LEU A 84 1.37 -14.64 -7.61
CA LEU A 84 1.85 -13.28 -7.88
C LEU A 84 1.18 -12.24 -6.95
N SER A 85 -0.12 -12.34 -6.68
CA SER A 85 -0.81 -11.44 -5.74
C SER A 85 -0.16 -11.50 -4.35
N ARG A 86 0.26 -12.68 -3.91
CA ARG A 86 0.98 -12.89 -2.65
C ARG A 86 2.36 -12.22 -2.64
N LEU A 87 3.10 -12.25 -3.75
CA LEU A 87 4.36 -11.53 -3.89
C LEU A 87 4.16 -10.01 -3.90
N LEU A 88 3.11 -9.54 -4.58
CA LEU A 88 2.77 -8.13 -4.63
C LEU A 88 2.35 -7.58 -3.25
N ARG A 89 1.70 -8.39 -2.41
CA ARG A 89 1.45 -8.04 -0.99
C ARG A 89 2.74 -7.78 -0.21
N VAL A 90 3.82 -8.52 -0.48
CA VAL A 90 5.14 -8.26 0.14
C VAL A 90 5.69 -6.90 -0.32
N PHE A 91 5.48 -6.54 -1.59
CA PHE A 91 5.86 -5.23 -2.10
C PHE A 91 5.13 -4.07 -1.42
N ALA A 92 3.85 -4.25 -1.11
CA ALA A 92 3.11 -3.25 -0.33
C ALA A 92 3.64 -3.12 1.11
N LEU A 93 4.09 -4.21 1.75
CA LEU A 93 4.79 -4.13 3.04
C LEU A 93 6.13 -3.39 2.95
N LEU A 94 6.85 -3.47 1.82
CA LEU A 94 8.05 -2.66 1.59
C LEU A 94 7.76 -1.16 1.59
N ARG A 95 6.51 -0.73 1.32
CA ARG A 95 6.10 0.68 1.42
C ARG A 95 6.06 1.15 2.87
N MET A 96 5.60 0.33 3.81
CA MET A 96 5.69 0.63 5.24
C MET A 96 7.14 0.82 5.69
N ILE A 97 8.07 0.03 5.15
CA ILE A 97 9.50 0.19 5.44
C ILE A 97 10.03 1.54 4.91
N ARG A 98 9.59 1.98 3.72
CA ARG A 98 9.95 3.32 3.21
C ARG A 98 9.38 4.43 4.08
N LEU A 99 8.13 4.29 4.53
CA LEU A 99 7.49 5.24 5.43
C LEU A 99 8.19 5.29 6.80
N ALA A 100 8.60 4.14 7.34
CA ALA A 100 9.40 4.05 8.56
C ALA A 100 10.76 4.76 8.43
N ARG A 101 11.42 4.63 7.27
CA ARG A 101 12.67 5.38 7.01
C ARG A 101 12.45 6.88 6.89
N ILE A 102 11.33 7.30 6.30
CA ILE A 102 10.96 8.71 6.21
C ILE A 102 10.64 9.26 7.61
N SER A 103 9.98 8.49 8.49
CA SER A 103 9.74 8.91 9.87
C SER A 103 11.02 9.04 10.68
N ASP A 104 12.01 8.16 10.46
CA ASP A 104 13.34 8.30 11.09
C ASP A 104 14.03 9.58 10.61
N GLU A 105 13.99 9.87 9.31
CA GLU A 105 14.54 11.11 8.73
C GLU A 105 13.88 12.39 9.28
N LEU A 106 12.58 12.32 9.57
CA LEU A 106 11.83 13.42 10.20
C LEU A 106 12.15 13.57 11.67
N MET A 107 12.28 12.46 12.41
CA MET A 107 12.72 12.48 13.81
C MET A 107 14.12 13.11 13.93
N ASP A 108 15.02 12.79 12.99
CA ASP A 108 16.36 13.37 12.96
C ASP A 108 16.36 14.86 12.60
N LYS A 109 15.51 15.28 11.64
CA LYS A 109 15.35 16.70 11.31
C LYS A 109 14.74 17.52 12.45
N LEU A 110 13.74 17.00 13.16
CA LEU A 110 13.13 17.63 14.33
C LEU A 110 14.14 17.75 15.49
N ARG A 111 14.87 16.67 15.78
CA ARG A 111 15.95 16.67 16.77
C ARG A 111 17.00 17.75 16.45
N SER A 112 17.35 17.94 15.18
CA SER A 112 18.31 18.99 14.76
C SER A 112 17.79 20.42 14.98
N HIS A 113 16.48 20.63 14.91
CA HIS A 113 15.84 21.94 15.13
C HIS A 113 15.82 22.32 16.61
N GLU A 114 15.47 21.39 17.48
CA GLU A 114 15.47 21.55 18.94
C GLU A 114 16.88 21.90 19.45
N ILE A 115 17.91 21.19 18.97
CA ILE A 115 19.31 21.45 19.36
C ILE A 115 19.75 22.85 18.94
N ARG A 116 19.40 23.29 17.71
CA ARG A 116 19.71 24.66 17.25
C ARG A 116 18.99 25.74 18.06
N LEU A 117 17.76 25.50 18.48
CA LEU A 117 17.00 26.43 19.31
C LEU A 117 17.57 26.50 20.74
N ALA A 118 17.91 25.36 21.34
CA ALA A 118 18.53 25.31 22.66
C ALA A 118 19.88 26.06 22.68
N VAL A 119 20.73 25.86 21.68
CA VAL A 119 22.01 26.59 21.55
C VAL A 119 21.80 28.10 21.44
N LYS A 120 20.77 28.54 20.71
CA LYS A 120 20.46 29.97 20.51
C LYS A 120 19.80 30.65 21.72
N ILE A 121 19.29 29.87 22.67
CA ILE A 121 18.72 30.36 23.94
C ILE A 121 19.80 30.40 25.03
N VAL A 122 20.79 29.51 24.97
CA VAL A 122 21.88 29.41 25.95
C VAL A 122 23.05 30.34 25.66
N MET A 123 23.28 30.71 24.40
CA MET A 123 24.35 31.63 23.94
C MET A 123 23.79 33.01 23.62
#